data_AF-A0A813EM29-F1
#
_entry.id   AF-A0A813EM29-F1
#
_cell.length_a   1.000
_cell.length_b   1.000
_cell.length_c   1.000
_cell.angle_alpha   90.00
_cell.angle_beta   90.00
_cell.angle_gamma   90.00
#
_symmetry.space_group_name_H-M   'P 1'
#
loop_
_entity.id
_entity.type
_entity.pdbx_description
1 polymer ?
#
loop_
_entity_poly.entity_id
_entity_poly.type
_entity_poly.pdbx_seq_one_letter_code
_entity_poly.pdbx_strand_id
1 'polypeptide(L)'
;VFRERTQRVILMGSALLEAERDELGRPTGQTVVVPDPMSSNMSEDMESADRLFRLAQELMVPLVVLSRHFTLALQVPRVLFDKLDSHGGALGKKLASAQREATRLFWIAACASPSDALLRRGLAPSCDREWFLKVFCNGVAPEGDDIWQAVQNVTVYSSLALLAVLPHVFNRFTKGHSCIVRSTPHTVVGLTSEDHGIADDQALRALIYQCLFLGTRLNASEFELSSPPPIPLTVTRGDSLENGNYWTFDERELSLDYLLPDDDAQGVA
;
A
#
# COMPACT_ATOMS: atom_id res chain seq x y z
N VAL A 1 -0.67 11.33 27.58
CA VAL A 1 -0.88 9.99 26.95
C VAL A 1 -0.57 9.98 25.45
N PHE A 2 -1.39 10.54 24.56
CA PHE A 2 -1.17 10.39 23.10
C PHE A 2 0.23 10.86 22.65
N ARG A 3 0.63 12.10 22.98
CA ARG A 3 1.98 12.61 22.68
C ARG A 3 3.12 11.77 23.27
N GLU A 4 2.93 11.24 24.47
CA GLU A 4 4.00 10.58 25.24
C GLU A 4 4.13 9.08 24.94
N ARG A 5 3.09 8.49 24.33
CA ARG A 5 2.97 7.03 24.13
C ARG A 5 2.78 6.63 22.67
N THR A 6 2.62 7.59 21.76
CA THR A 6 2.50 7.34 20.33
C THR A 6 3.79 7.75 19.62
N GLN A 7 4.50 6.78 19.03
CA GLN A 7 5.74 7.06 18.30
C GLN A 7 5.46 7.77 16.96
N ARG A 8 4.37 7.41 16.29
CA ARG A 8 3.89 7.98 15.01
C ARG A 8 2.48 7.50 14.72
N VAL A 9 1.80 8.21 13.83
CA VAL A 9 0.53 7.78 13.24
C VAL A 9 0.78 7.49 11.77
N ILE A 10 0.37 6.30 11.32
CA ILE A 10 0.49 5.88 9.91
C ILE A 10 -0.91 5.80 9.33
N LEU A 11 -1.11 6.46 8.18
CA LEU A 11 -2.40 6.55 7.51
C LEU A 11 -2.28 6.07 6.07
N MET A 12 -3.19 5.19 5.67
CA MET A 12 -3.46 4.93 4.26
C MET A 12 -4.42 6.00 3.75
N GLY A 13 -3.98 6.76 2.77
CA GLY A 13 -4.74 7.86 2.16
C GLY A 13 -3.80 8.91 1.60
N SER A 14 -4.34 9.92 0.94
CA SER A 14 -3.54 11.02 0.41
C SER A 14 -3.56 12.21 1.39
N ALA A 15 -2.50 13.00 1.35
CA ALA A 15 -2.38 14.27 2.05
C ALA A 15 -1.81 15.32 1.11
N LEU A 16 -2.16 16.57 1.38
CA LEU A 16 -1.63 17.74 0.68
C LEU A 16 -0.66 18.48 1.60
N LEU A 17 0.31 19.15 0.97
CA LEU A 17 1.22 20.06 1.65
C LEU A 17 0.74 21.48 1.35
N GLU A 18 0.24 22.18 2.36
CA GLU A 18 -0.34 23.50 2.21
C GLU A 18 0.42 24.55 3.02
N ALA A 19 0.37 25.80 2.57
CA ALA A 19 0.88 26.92 3.37
C ALA A 19 0.00 27.11 4.61
N GLU A 20 0.60 27.08 5.79
CA GLU A 20 -0.09 27.37 7.05
C GLU A 20 -0.59 28.82 7.05
N ARG A 21 -1.80 29.02 7.56
CA ARG A 21 -2.45 30.33 7.66
C ARG A 21 -2.76 30.66 9.11
N ASP A 22 -2.60 31.92 9.48
CA ASP A 22 -3.00 32.43 10.78
C ASP A 22 -4.54 32.58 10.89
N GLU A 23 -5.03 33.01 12.05
CA GLU A 23 -6.46 33.24 12.31
C GLU A 23 -7.11 34.26 11.35
N LEU A 24 -6.31 35.09 10.69
CA LEU A 24 -6.73 36.09 9.71
C LEU A 24 -6.57 35.59 8.26
N GLY A 25 -6.23 34.32 8.07
CA GLY A 25 -6.06 33.67 6.76
C GLY A 25 -4.74 34.01 6.06
N ARG A 26 -3.81 34.70 6.73
CA ARG A 26 -2.53 35.14 6.14
C ARG A 26 -1.50 34.02 6.23
N PRO A 27 -0.70 33.78 5.19
CA PRO A 27 0.36 32.76 5.24
C PRO A 27 1.36 33.06 6.36
N THR A 28 1.65 32.06 7.20
CA THR A 28 2.67 32.17 8.26
C THR A 28 4.09 31.98 7.72
N GLY A 29 4.21 31.48 6.48
CA GLY A 29 5.47 31.05 5.88
C GLY A 29 5.85 29.61 6.22
N GLN A 30 5.05 28.91 7.03
CA GLN A 30 5.23 27.48 7.30
C GLN A 30 4.36 26.64 6.37
N THR A 31 4.68 25.35 6.28
CA THR A 31 3.87 24.36 5.56
C THR A 31 3.25 23.42 6.58
N VAL A 32 2.00 23.03 6.36
CA VAL A 32 1.27 22.03 7.15
C VAL A 32 0.85 20.88 6.25
N VAL A 33 0.63 19.73 6.87
CA VAL A 33 0.08 18.55 6.21
C VAL A 33 -1.43 18.53 6.48
N VAL A 34 -2.24 18.42 5.42
CA VAL A 34 -3.70 18.35 5.52
C VAL A 34 -4.22 17.11 4.78
N PRO A 35 -5.37 16.52 5.18
CA PRO A 35 -5.94 15.39 4.46
C PRO A 35 -6.36 15.82 3.05
N ASP A 36 -6.17 14.93 2.06
CA ASP A 36 -6.66 15.16 0.70
C ASP A 36 -8.15 14.80 0.62
N PRO A 37 -9.05 15.76 0.30
CA PRO A 37 -10.48 15.51 0.24
C PRO A 37 -10.91 14.56 -0.89
N MET A 38 -10.03 14.32 -1.86
CA MET A 38 -10.27 13.37 -2.95
C MET A 38 -9.84 11.93 -2.60
N SER A 39 -9.27 11.71 -1.41
CA SER A 39 -8.86 10.39 -0.93
C SER A 39 -10.00 9.69 -0.20
N SER A 40 -10.32 8.46 -0.60
CA SER A 40 -11.46 7.70 -0.06
C SER A 40 -11.47 7.66 1.47
N ASN A 41 -10.37 7.19 2.09
CA ASN A 41 -10.28 7.05 3.55
C ASN A 41 -10.38 8.39 4.30
N MET A 42 -10.02 9.50 3.65
CA MET A 42 -10.14 10.83 4.25
C MET A 42 -11.57 11.37 4.08
N SER A 43 -12.17 11.16 2.90
CA SER A 43 -13.50 11.66 2.55
C SER A 43 -14.65 10.98 3.29
N GLU A 44 -14.44 9.79 3.87
CA GLU A 44 -15.47 9.11 4.67
C GLU A 44 -15.91 9.97 5.89
N ASP A 45 -14.97 10.64 6.55
CA ASP A 45 -15.21 11.58 7.64
C ASP A 45 -14.13 12.65 7.65
N MET A 46 -14.35 13.69 6.83
CA MET A 46 -13.39 14.77 6.66
C MET A 46 -13.16 15.56 7.96
N GLU A 47 -14.18 15.70 8.80
CA GLU A 47 -14.05 16.42 10.07
C GLU A 47 -13.08 15.67 11.02
N SER A 48 -13.24 14.35 11.12
CA SER A 48 -12.31 13.52 11.89
C SER A 48 -10.91 13.49 11.28
N ALA A 49 -10.79 13.42 9.95
CA ALA A 49 -9.51 13.45 9.26
C ALA A 49 -8.76 14.77 9.53
N ASP A 50 -9.42 15.91 9.33
CA ASP A 50 -8.86 17.24 9.61
C ASP A 50 -8.43 17.37 11.07
N ARG A 51 -9.28 16.91 12.00
CA ARG A 51 -8.98 16.95 13.43
C ARG A 51 -7.79 16.07 13.78
N LEU A 52 -7.67 14.87 13.21
CA LEU A 52 -6.54 13.97 13.44
C LEU A 52 -5.22 14.59 12.96
N PHE A 53 -5.19 15.11 11.72
CA PHE A 53 -3.99 15.74 11.16
C PHE A 53 -3.55 16.94 11.98
N ARG A 54 -4.51 17.79 12.37
CA ARG A 54 -4.23 18.97 13.20
C ARG A 54 -3.69 18.58 14.57
N LEU A 55 -4.39 17.69 15.29
CA LEU A 55 -3.97 17.27 16.63
C LEU A 55 -2.61 16.57 16.62
N ALA A 56 -2.32 15.73 15.63
CA ALA A 56 -1.01 15.10 15.52
C ALA A 56 0.11 16.14 15.35
N GLN A 57 -0.08 17.15 14.49
CA GLN A 57 0.88 18.22 14.28
C GLN A 57 1.04 19.13 15.51
N GLU A 58 -0.08 19.54 16.15
CA GLU A 58 -0.07 20.36 17.37
C GLU A 58 0.64 19.65 18.53
N LEU A 59 0.43 18.34 18.64
CA LEU A 59 1.01 17.49 19.68
C LEU A 59 2.40 16.97 19.33
N MET A 60 2.99 17.37 18.19
CA MET A 60 4.31 16.93 17.73
C MET A 60 4.43 15.40 17.61
N VAL A 61 3.35 14.75 17.17
CA VAL A 61 3.32 13.31 16.85
C VAL A 61 3.51 13.16 15.35
N PRO A 62 4.58 12.48 14.89
CA PRO A 62 4.86 12.30 13.47
C PRO A 62 3.70 11.64 12.72
N LEU A 63 3.38 12.18 11.54
CA LEU A 63 2.44 11.58 10.59
C LEU A 63 3.24 10.90 9.47
N VAL A 64 2.84 9.70 9.08
CA VAL A 64 3.32 9.02 7.87
C VAL A 64 2.11 8.68 7.02
N VAL A 65 1.94 9.37 5.89
CA VAL A 65 0.77 9.22 5.02
C VAL A 65 1.20 8.52 3.73
N LEU A 66 0.54 7.40 3.43
CA LEU A 66 0.82 6.57 2.27
C LEU A 66 -0.30 6.70 1.25
N SER A 67 0.00 7.35 0.14
CA SER A 67 -1.00 7.66 -0.87
C SER A 67 -1.33 6.46 -1.76
N ARG A 68 -2.38 6.64 -2.56
CA ARG A 68 -2.71 5.72 -3.66
C ARG A 68 -1.57 5.58 -4.67
N HIS A 69 -0.80 6.64 -4.93
CA HIS A 69 0.25 6.63 -5.95
C HIS A 69 1.40 5.70 -5.55
N PHE A 70 1.78 5.74 -4.28
CA PHE A 70 2.71 4.77 -3.70
C PHE A 70 2.21 3.33 -3.87
N THR A 71 0.93 3.07 -3.53
CA THR A 71 0.39 1.71 -3.60
C THR A 71 0.20 1.20 -5.03
N LEU A 72 -0.13 2.08 -5.98
CA LEU A 72 -0.31 1.74 -7.38
C LEU A 72 1.03 1.46 -8.08
N ALA A 73 2.11 2.13 -7.67
CA ALA A 73 3.45 1.83 -8.15
C ALA A 73 3.98 0.49 -7.61
N LEU A 74 3.50 0.05 -6.44
CA LEU A 74 3.86 -1.23 -5.83
C LEU A 74 2.76 -2.30 -5.92
N GLN A 75 2.09 -2.37 -7.07
CA GLN A 75 1.24 -3.51 -7.34
C GLN A 75 2.03 -4.83 -7.35
N VAL A 76 1.34 -5.91 -7.03
CA VAL A 76 1.86 -7.29 -7.06
C VAL A 76 1.13 -8.08 -8.15
N PRO A 77 1.78 -9.04 -8.82
CA PRO A 77 1.15 -9.78 -9.88
C PRO A 77 0.10 -10.75 -9.32
N ARG A 78 -0.98 -10.96 -10.07
CA ARG A 78 -2.07 -11.91 -9.73
C ARG A 78 -1.53 -13.29 -9.38
N VAL A 79 -0.49 -13.72 -10.10
CA VAL A 79 0.16 -15.03 -9.90
C VAL A 79 0.63 -15.23 -8.46
N LEU A 80 0.95 -14.17 -7.71
CA LEU A 80 1.24 -14.27 -6.28
C LEU A 80 0.11 -14.96 -5.51
N PHE A 81 -1.14 -14.54 -5.74
CA PHE A 81 -2.31 -15.11 -5.09
C PHE A 81 -2.63 -16.51 -5.61
N ASP A 82 -2.40 -16.78 -6.90
CA ASP A 82 -2.51 -18.14 -7.45
C ASP A 82 -1.50 -19.10 -6.78
N LYS A 83 -0.29 -18.61 -6.45
CA LYS A 83 0.72 -19.39 -5.72
C LYS A 83 0.40 -19.52 -4.24
N LEU A 84 -0.15 -18.49 -3.59
CA LEU A 84 -0.63 -18.59 -2.21
C LEU A 84 -1.79 -19.59 -2.08
N ASP A 85 -2.69 -19.65 -3.05
CA ASP A 85 -3.78 -20.64 -3.08
C ASP A 85 -3.25 -22.09 -3.11
N SER A 86 -2.22 -22.32 -3.92
CA SER A 86 -1.67 -23.66 -4.13
C SER A 86 -0.60 -24.07 -3.11
N HIS A 87 0.18 -23.13 -2.55
CA HIS A 87 1.37 -23.41 -1.73
C HIS A 87 1.37 -22.72 -0.35
N GLY A 88 0.35 -21.91 -0.03
CA GLY A 88 0.23 -21.21 1.26
C GLY A 88 -0.68 -21.93 2.28
N GLY A 89 -1.04 -23.19 2.03
CA GLY A 89 -1.94 -23.98 2.88
C GLY A 89 -3.35 -23.39 2.98
N ALA A 90 -4.08 -23.74 4.05
CA ALA A 90 -5.46 -23.29 4.26
C ALA A 90 -5.61 -21.75 4.34
N LEU A 91 -4.64 -21.05 4.96
CA LEU A 91 -4.68 -19.59 5.05
C LEU A 91 -4.37 -18.93 3.71
N GLY A 92 -3.42 -19.48 2.94
CA GLY A 92 -3.13 -19.03 1.57
C GLY A 92 -4.35 -19.13 0.65
N LYS A 93 -5.08 -20.24 0.69
CA LYS A 93 -6.36 -20.42 -0.02
C LYS A 93 -7.40 -19.39 0.37
N LYS A 94 -7.56 -19.15 1.67
CA LYS A 94 -8.50 -18.15 2.19
C LYS A 94 -8.13 -16.75 1.70
N LEU A 95 -6.84 -16.41 1.72
CA LEU A 95 -6.34 -15.11 1.27
C LEU A 95 -6.55 -14.92 -0.24
N ALA A 96 -6.24 -15.93 -1.05
CA ALA A 96 -6.46 -15.91 -2.50
C ALA A 96 -7.95 -15.76 -2.85
N SER A 97 -8.83 -16.52 -2.17
CA SER A 97 -10.28 -16.40 -2.35
C SER A 97 -10.80 -15.02 -1.96
N ALA A 98 -10.33 -14.46 -0.84
CA ALA A 98 -10.73 -13.13 -0.39
C ALA A 98 -10.28 -12.05 -1.38
N GLN A 99 -9.06 -12.14 -1.92
CA GLN A 99 -8.56 -11.21 -2.91
C GLN A 99 -9.36 -11.29 -4.22
N ARG A 100 -9.66 -12.50 -4.71
CA ARG A 100 -10.46 -12.70 -5.93
C ARG A 100 -11.85 -12.09 -5.79
N GLU A 101 -12.51 -12.31 -4.65
CA GLU A 101 -13.82 -11.73 -4.38
C GLU A 101 -13.76 -10.20 -4.25
N ALA A 102 -12.76 -9.66 -3.56
CA ALA A 102 -12.56 -8.21 -3.46
C ALA A 102 -12.36 -7.58 -4.84
N THR A 103 -11.56 -8.21 -5.70
CA THR A 103 -11.34 -7.78 -7.08
C THR A 103 -12.62 -7.84 -7.91
N ARG A 104 -13.45 -8.88 -7.75
CA ARG A 104 -14.77 -9.00 -8.40
C ARG A 104 -15.71 -7.87 -7.97
N LEU A 105 -15.82 -7.61 -6.68
CA LEU A 105 -16.65 -6.51 -6.14
C LEU A 105 -16.15 -5.14 -6.62
N PHE A 106 -14.83 -4.97 -6.70
CA PHE A 106 -14.23 -3.74 -7.20
C PHE A 106 -14.52 -3.53 -8.70
N TRP A 107 -14.46 -4.58 -9.51
CA TRP A 107 -14.86 -4.53 -10.91
C TRP A 107 -16.32 -4.12 -11.09
N ILE A 108 -17.23 -4.72 -10.30
CA ILE A 108 -18.66 -4.34 -10.32
C ILE A 108 -18.83 -2.86 -9.99
N ALA A 109 -18.14 -2.35 -8.96
CA ALA A 109 -18.17 -0.94 -8.60
C ALA A 109 -17.62 -0.03 -9.70
N ALA A 110 -16.54 -0.44 -10.37
CA ALA A 110 -15.93 0.33 -11.48
C ALA A 110 -16.86 0.39 -12.72
N CYS A 111 -17.59 -0.69 -13.00
CA CYS A 111 -18.57 -0.76 -14.09
C CYS A 111 -19.90 -0.06 -13.78
N ALA A 112 -20.22 0.19 -12.51
CA ALA A 112 -21.45 0.84 -12.12
C ALA A 112 -21.47 2.33 -12.50
N SER A 113 -22.65 2.86 -12.81
CA SER A 113 -22.84 4.28 -13.10
C SER A 113 -22.32 5.15 -11.94
N PRO A 114 -21.67 6.30 -12.20
CA PRO A 114 -21.29 7.27 -11.16
C PRO A 114 -22.43 7.69 -10.23
N SER A 115 -23.68 7.60 -10.69
CA SER A 115 -24.88 7.91 -9.90
C SER A 115 -25.34 6.78 -8.97
N ASP A 116 -24.83 5.56 -9.12
CA ASP A 116 -25.21 4.40 -8.31
C ASP A 116 -24.29 4.26 -7.10
N ALA A 117 -24.55 5.06 -6.06
CA ALA A 117 -23.73 5.09 -4.85
C ALA A 117 -23.64 3.72 -4.16
N LEU A 118 -24.70 2.89 -4.24
CA LEU A 118 -24.75 1.58 -3.60
C LEU A 118 -23.80 0.58 -4.27
N LEU A 119 -23.84 0.50 -5.60
CA LEU A 119 -22.92 -0.39 -6.34
C LEU A 119 -21.50 0.15 -6.37
N ARG A 120 -21.30 1.48 -6.40
CA ARG A 120 -19.97 2.09 -6.42
C ARG A 120 -19.23 1.98 -5.09
N ARG A 121 -19.92 1.81 -3.97
CA ARG A 121 -19.30 1.58 -2.64
C ARG A 121 -18.21 2.62 -2.30
N GLY A 122 -18.52 3.90 -2.55
CA GLY A 122 -17.59 5.01 -2.30
C GLY A 122 -16.50 5.21 -3.37
N LEU A 123 -16.51 4.43 -4.45
CA LEU A 123 -15.52 4.56 -5.52
C LEU A 123 -15.73 5.86 -6.31
N ALA A 124 -14.68 6.69 -6.36
CA ALA A 124 -14.69 7.97 -7.06
C ALA A 124 -15.12 7.84 -8.53
N PRO A 125 -15.85 8.81 -9.12
CA PRO A 125 -16.33 8.75 -10.50
C PRO A 125 -15.24 8.52 -11.56
N SER A 126 -14.02 9.00 -11.30
CA SER A 126 -12.85 8.83 -12.19
C SER A 126 -12.26 7.42 -12.19
N CYS A 127 -12.66 6.58 -11.25
CA CYS A 127 -12.28 5.17 -11.20
C CYS A 127 -13.38 4.34 -11.88
N ASP A 128 -13.49 4.49 -13.19
CA ASP A 128 -14.47 3.81 -14.03
C ASP A 128 -13.93 2.47 -14.59
N ARG A 129 -14.72 1.86 -15.47
CA ARG A 129 -14.39 0.61 -16.15
C ARG A 129 -13.08 0.71 -16.93
N GLU A 130 -12.93 1.75 -17.74
CA GLU A 130 -11.76 1.97 -18.60
C GLU A 130 -10.50 2.18 -17.76
N TRP A 131 -10.62 2.94 -16.67
CA TRP A 131 -9.56 3.10 -15.68
C TRP A 131 -9.16 1.76 -15.05
N PHE A 132 -10.13 0.94 -14.62
CA PHE A 132 -9.85 -0.36 -14.00
C PHE A 132 -9.07 -1.26 -14.97
N LEU A 133 -9.54 -1.37 -16.22
CA LEU A 133 -8.87 -2.17 -17.24
C LEU A 133 -7.45 -1.69 -17.48
N LYS A 134 -7.25 -0.37 -17.60
CA LYS A 134 -5.91 0.22 -17.78
C LYS A 134 -4.98 -0.05 -16.59
N VAL A 135 -5.50 0.02 -15.37
CA VAL A 135 -4.68 -0.07 -14.15
C VAL A 135 -4.37 -1.50 -13.74
N PHE A 136 -5.33 -2.42 -13.84
CA PHE A 136 -5.20 -3.79 -13.31
C PHE A 136 -5.12 -4.88 -14.39
N CYS A 137 -5.62 -4.61 -15.60
CA CYS A 137 -5.73 -5.59 -16.68
C CYS A 137 -4.88 -5.22 -17.92
N ASN A 138 -3.98 -4.24 -17.82
CA ASN A 138 -3.15 -3.76 -18.94
C ASN A 138 -3.95 -3.32 -20.18
N GLY A 139 -5.18 -2.84 -19.96
CA GLY A 139 -6.12 -2.43 -21.01
C GLY A 139 -6.90 -3.58 -21.65
N VAL A 140 -6.69 -4.83 -21.24
CA VAL A 140 -7.37 -6.01 -21.78
C VAL A 140 -8.67 -6.25 -21.04
N ALA A 141 -9.79 -6.29 -21.77
CA ALA A 141 -11.09 -6.66 -21.23
C ALA A 141 -11.19 -8.18 -21.00
N PRO A 142 -11.95 -8.64 -19.99
CA PRO A 142 -12.14 -10.08 -19.77
C PRO A 142 -12.95 -10.73 -20.89
N GLU A 143 -12.59 -11.96 -21.22
CA GLU A 143 -13.40 -12.86 -22.04
C GLU A 143 -14.43 -13.55 -21.11
N GLY A 144 -15.59 -12.91 -20.92
CA GLY A 144 -16.69 -13.42 -20.09
C GLY A 144 -16.84 -12.71 -18.73
N ASP A 145 -17.53 -13.38 -17.81
CA ASP A 145 -17.96 -12.78 -16.53
C ASP A 145 -16.87 -12.79 -15.44
N ASP A 146 -15.83 -13.62 -15.57
CA ASP A 146 -14.74 -13.71 -14.59
C ASP A 146 -13.60 -12.74 -14.91
N ILE A 147 -13.68 -11.54 -14.31
CA ILE A 147 -12.63 -10.51 -14.42
C ILE A 147 -11.25 -11.00 -13.94
N TRP A 148 -11.19 -12.01 -13.06
CA TRP A 148 -9.93 -12.49 -12.48
C TRP A 148 -8.94 -12.95 -13.55
N GLN A 149 -9.41 -13.52 -14.67
CA GLN A 149 -8.54 -13.99 -15.75
C GLN A 149 -7.83 -12.85 -16.47
N ALA A 150 -8.46 -11.67 -16.56
CA ALA A 150 -7.87 -10.49 -17.19
C ALA A 150 -6.96 -9.69 -16.24
N VAL A 151 -7.14 -9.85 -14.93
CA VAL A 151 -6.34 -9.14 -13.93
C VAL A 151 -4.90 -9.65 -13.99
N GLN A 152 -3.97 -8.72 -14.18
CA GLN A 152 -2.55 -9.01 -14.16
C GLN A 152 -1.94 -8.64 -12.81
N ASN A 153 -2.42 -7.55 -12.20
CA ASN A 153 -1.84 -7.00 -10.99
C ASN A 153 -2.91 -6.57 -10.01
N VAL A 154 -2.58 -6.59 -8.72
CA VAL A 154 -3.45 -6.16 -7.62
C VAL A 154 -2.65 -5.33 -6.61
N THR A 155 -3.34 -4.53 -5.81
CA THR A 155 -2.71 -3.71 -4.75
C THR A 155 -2.88 -4.35 -3.38
N VAL A 156 -1.88 -4.19 -2.52
CA VAL A 156 -1.83 -4.75 -1.14
C VAL A 156 -1.72 -3.65 -0.09
N TYR A 157 -2.75 -2.78 -0.02
CA TYR A 157 -2.76 -1.55 0.78
C TYR A 157 -2.35 -1.75 2.25
N SER A 158 -3.03 -2.65 2.98
CA SER A 158 -2.80 -2.82 4.41
C SER A 158 -1.42 -3.38 4.74
N SER A 159 -0.91 -4.30 3.90
CA SER A 159 0.45 -4.84 4.07
C SER A 159 1.50 -3.74 3.94
N LEU A 160 1.29 -2.80 3.03
CA LEU A 160 2.16 -1.64 2.85
C LEU A 160 2.15 -0.68 4.06
N ALA A 161 0.97 -0.39 4.60
CA ALA A 161 0.85 0.39 5.83
C ALA A 161 1.52 -0.29 7.03
N LEU A 162 1.39 -1.61 7.16
CA LEU A 162 2.05 -2.37 8.21
C LEU A 162 3.58 -2.31 8.10
N LEU A 163 4.14 -2.35 6.89
CA LEU A 163 5.59 -2.18 6.70
C LEU A 163 6.08 -0.81 7.17
N ALA A 164 5.27 0.25 7.02
CA ALA A 164 5.60 1.59 7.48
C ALA A 164 5.70 1.74 9.01
N VAL A 165 5.18 0.75 9.76
CA VAL A 165 5.35 0.66 11.21
C VAL A 165 6.82 0.43 11.58
N LEU A 166 7.59 -0.20 10.70
CA LEU A 166 9.02 -0.49 10.86
C LEU A 166 9.85 0.57 10.13
N PRO A 167 10.31 1.64 10.80
CA PRO A 167 10.84 2.82 10.12
C PRO A 167 12.14 2.51 9.36
N HIS A 168 13.02 1.71 9.97
CA HIS A 168 14.29 1.30 9.37
C HIS A 168 14.08 0.49 8.10
N VAL A 169 13.10 -0.41 8.11
CA VAL A 169 12.75 -1.22 6.93
C VAL A 169 12.12 -0.33 5.87
N PHE A 170 11.10 0.43 6.25
CA PHE A 170 10.33 1.25 5.31
C PHE A 170 11.19 2.31 4.62
N ASN A 171 12.08 2.98 5.35
CA ASN A 171 12.95 4.03 4.81
C ASN A 171 14.06 3.48 3.89
N ARG A 172 14.40 2.19 3.97
CA ARG A 172 15.32 1.56 3.00
C ARG A 172 14.71 1.51 1.59
N PHE A 173 13.39 1.35 1.51
CA PHE A 173 12.67 1.16 0.24
C PHE A 173 11.90 2.39 -0.23
N THR A 174 11.76 3.42 0.60
CA THR A 174 10.90 4.56 0.31
C THR A 174 11.60 5.90 0.53
N LYS A 175 11.18 6.88 -0.26
CA LYS A 175 11.58 8.28 -0.15
C LYS A 175 10.32 9.13 -0.10
N GLY A 176 9.91 9.50 1.10
CA GLY A 176 8.78 10.39 1.32
C GLY A 176 9.20 11.86 1.33
N HIS A 177 8.23 12.73 1.06
CA HIS A 177 8.37 14.17 1.26
C HIS A 177 8.22 14.49 2.74
N SER A 178 9.29 15.01 3.33
CA SER A 178 9.29 15.41 4.73
C SER A 178 8.90 16.89 4.86
N CYS A 179 7.83 17.16 5.59
CA CYS A 179 7.39 18.48 5.99
C CYS A 179 7.61 18.65 7.50
N ILE A 180 8.40 19.64 7.91
CA ILE A 180 8.64 19.90 9.33
C ILE A 180 7.55 20.85 9.85
N VAL A 181 6.79 20.38 10.83
CA VAL A 181 5.77 21.19 11.52
C VAL A 181 6.14 21.20 13.00
N ARG A 182 6.35 22.39 13.58
CA ARG A 182 6.75 22.54 14.99
C ARG A 182 7.95 21.65 15.38
N SER A 183 8.97 21.60 14.53
CA SER A 183 10.19 20.78 14.69
C SER A 183 9.99 19.26 14.59
N THR A 184 8.78 18.80 14.25
CA THR A 184 8.50 17.38 14.04
C THR A 184 8.39 17.07 12.55
N PRO A 185 9.11 16.07 12.03
CA PRO A 185 8.97 15.67 10.64
C PRO A 185 7.68 14.86 10.42
N HIS A 186 6.89 15.30 9.45
CA HIS A 186 5.75 14.57 8.90
C HIS A 186 6.09 14.12 7.49
N THR A 187 5.75 12.89 7.12
CA THR A 187 6.15 12.28 5.86
C THR A 187 4.94 11.94 5.01
N VAL A 188 4.94 12.38 3.76
CA VAL A 188 3.95 11.98 2.75
C VAL A 188 4.67 11.18 1.67
N VAL A 189 4.23 9.94 1.43
CA VAL A 189 4.81 9.05 0.42
C VAL A 189 3.82 8.92 -0.74
N GLY A 190 4.31 9.23 -1.94
CA GLY A 190 3.52 9.18 -3.16
C GLY A 190 2.72 10.46 -3.43
N LEU A 191 3.36 11.62 -3.53
CA LEU A 191 2.62 12.86 -3.84
C LEU A 191 1.93 12.81 -5.21
N THR A 192 2.58 12.20 -6.20
CA THR A 192 2.02 12.03 -7.56
C THR A 192 2.35 10.65 -8.12
N SER A 193 1.85 10.33 -9.32
CA SER A 193 2.20 9.10 -10.04
C SER A 193 3.68 9.03 -10.43
N GLU A 194 4.27 10.18 -10.72
CA GLU A 194 5.69 10.32 -11.10
C GLU A 194 6.58 10.34 -9.87
N ASP A 195 6.05 10.86 -8.75
CA ASP A 195 6.71 10.91 -7.46
C ASP A 195 6.01 10.00 -6.45
N HIS A 196 6.05 8.70 -6.77
CA HIS A 196 5.41 7.64 -5.98
C HIS A 196 6.18 7.30 -4.69
N GLY A 197 7.41 7.78 -4.54
CA GLY A 197 8.22 7.63 -3.32
C GLY A 197 8.79 6.24 -3.06
N ILE A 198 8.95 5.39 -4.07
CA ILE A 198 9.61 4.07 -3.96
C ILE A 198 11.03 4.19 -4.50
N ALA A 199 12.02 3.77 -3.72
CA ALA A 199 13.42 3.76 -4.10
C ALA A 199 13.85 2.45 -4.78
N ASP A 200 13.32 1.32 -4.32
CA ASP A 200 13.56 -0.02 -4.87
C ASP A 200 12.26 -0.83 -4.81
N ASP A 201 11.56 -0.91 -5.94
CA ASP A 201 10.25 -1.56 -6.03
C ASP A 201 10.37 -3.09 -6.02
N GLN A 202 11.42 -3.64 -6.62
CA GLN A 202 11.64 -5.07 -6.68
C GLN A 202 11.98 -5.65 -5.30
N ALA A 203 12.89 -5.02 -4.56
CA ALA A 203 13.23 -5.49 -3.22
C ALA A 203 12.04 -5.36 -2.25
N LEU A 204 11.24 -4.29 -2.37
CA LEU A 204 10.05 -4.13 -1.56
C LEU A 204 8.95 -5.17 -1.92
N ARG A 205 8.77 -5.49 -3.21
CA ARG A 205 7.89 -6.60 -3.62
C ARG A 205 8.40 -7.94 -3.10
N ALA A 206 9.69 -8.22 -3.20
CA ALA A 206 10.31 -9.44 -2.69
C ALA A 206 10.02 -9.62 -1.18
N LEU A 207 10.20 -8.55 -0.40
CA LEU A 207 9.86 -8.53 1.02
C LEU A 207 8.38 -8.85 1.26
N ILE A 208 7.46 -8.24 0.51
CA ILE A 208 6.03 -8.52 0.64
C ILE A 208 5.73 -10.00 0.34
N TYR A 209 6.32 -10.55 -0.72
CA TYR A 209 6.10 -11.96 -1.09
C TYR A 209 6.60 -12.88 0.03
N GLN A 210 7.81 -12.61 0.53
CA GLN A 210 8.42 -13.35 1.63
C GLN A 210 7.55 -13.32 2.89
N CYS A 211 7.08 -12.13 3.31
CA CYS A 211 6.20 -11.99 4.47
C CYS A 211 4.86 -12.72 4.31
N LEU A 212 4.23 -12.64 3.13
CA LEU A 212 2.95 -13.30 2.87
C LEU A 212 3.09 -14.83 2.88
N PHE A 213 4.14 -15.38 2.25
CA PHE A 213 4.36 -16.83 2.24
C PHE A 213 4.77 -17.35 3.62
N LEU A 214 5.69 -16.68 4.32
CA LEU A 214 6.03 -17.10 5.68
C LEU A 214 4.83 -17.01 6.61
N GLY A 215 4.09 -15.89 6.60
CA GLY A 215 2.90 -15.72 7.45
C GLY A 215 1.82 -16.76 7.19
N THR A 216 1.60 -17.15 5.93
CA THR A 216 0.61 -18.18 5.58
C THR A 216 1.07 -19.59 5.94
N ARG A 217 2.37 -19.90 5.78
CA ARG A 217 2.94 -21.22 6.09
C ARG A 217 3.20 -21.43 7.58
N LEU A 218 3.57 -20.41 8.34
CA LEU A 218 3.73 -20.48 9.81
C LEU A 218 2.41 -20.81 10.52
N ASN A 219 1.28 -20.43 9.92
CA ASN A 219 -0.06 -20.75 10.42
C ASN A 219 -0.60 -22.09 9.89
N ALA A 220 0.15 -22.81 9.06
CA ALA A 220 -0.27 -24.09 8.55
C ALA A 220 0.05 -25.18 9.58
N SER A 221 -0.97 -25.91 10.04
CA SER A 221 -0.79 -27.22 10.69
C SER A 221 -0.30 -28.31 9.72
N GLU A 222 0.08 -27.92 8.50
CA GLU A 222 0.49 -28.77 7.38
C GLU A 222 2.02 -28.68 7.28
N PHE A 223 2.70 -29.75 7.70
CA PHE A 223 4.16 -29.79 7.78
C PHE A 223 4.87 -30.03 6.43
N GLU A 224 4.12 -30.34 5.36
CA GLU A 224 4.66 -30.75 4.06
C GLU A 224 4.10 -29.90 2.90
N LEU A 225 4.22 -28.58 2.99
CA LEU A 225 3.97 -27.72 1.84
C LEU A 225 5.21 -27.69 0.94
N SER A 226 5.04 -27.97 -0.35
CA SER A 226 6.10 -27.78 -1.34
C SER A 226 6.47 -26.30 -1.46
N SER A 227 7.74 -26.00 -1.69
CA SER A 227 8.18 -24.62 -1.93
C SER A 227 7.46 -24.02 -3.14
N PRO A 228 6.97 -22.78 -3.06
CA PRO A 228 6.30 -22.14 -4.19
C PRO A 228 7.28 -21.92 -5.35
N PRO A 229 6.81 -21.99 -6.60
CA PRO A 229 7.64 -21.69 -7.76
C PRO A 229 8.02 -20.19 -7.81
N PRO A 230 9.04 -19.82 -8.60
CA PRO A 230 9.46 -18.42 -8.72
C PRO A 230 8.32 -17.49 -9.17
N ILE A 231 8.29 -16.28 -8.59
CA ILE A 231 7.27 -15.25 -8.87
C ILE A 231 7.97 -14.03 -9.46
N PRO A 232 7.46 -13.44 -10.56
CA PRO A 232 8.07 -12.25 -11.14
C PRO A 232 8.04 -11.07 -10.17
N LEU A 233 9.19 -10.39 -10.03
CA LEU A 233 9.31 -9.12 -9.31
C LEU A 233 8.95 -7.93 -10.20
N THR A 234 9.15 -8.07 -11.50
CA THR A 234 8.75 -7.06 -12.48
C THR A 234 7.29 -7.22 -12.84
N VAL A 235 6.54 -6.15 -12.64
CA VAL A 235 5.15 -6.01 -13.06
C VAL A 235 5.15 -5.15 -14.32
N THR A 236 5.47 -5.73 -15.49
CA THR A 236 5.54 -4.96 -16.73
C THR A 236 4.15 -4.60 -17.25
N ARG A 237 3.94 -3.30 -17.52
CA ARG A 237 2.92 -2.85 -18.48
C ARG A 237 3.43 -3.11 -19.91
N GLY A 238 3.36 -4.35 -20.39
CA GLY A 238 3.45 -4.64 -21.82
C GLY A 238 4.75 -5.21 -22.38
N ASP A 239 5.84 -5.36 -21.61
CA ASP A 239 7.07 -6.00 -22.10
C ASP A 239 7.24 -7.44 -21.60
N SER A 240 7.73 -8.29 -22.51
CA SER A 240 7.92 -9.74 -22.38
C SER A 240 8.68 -10.15 -21.12
N LEU A 241 8.12 -11.11 -20.38
CA LEU A 241 8.66 -11.73 -19.15
C LEU A 241 10.01 -12.44 -19.32
N GLU A 242 10.59 -12.48 -20.52
CA GLU A 242 11.71 -13.37 -20.87
C GLU A 242 13.05 -13.03 -20.19
N ASN A 243 13.21 -11.82 -19.63
CA ASN A 243 14.42 -11.40 -18.89
C ASN A 243 14.10 -10.86 -17.47
N GLY A 244 12.98 -11.26 -16.88
CA GLY A 244 12.51 -10.71 -15.60
C GLY A 244 13.35 -11.14 -14.40
N ASN A 245 13.47 -10.26 -13.40
CA ASN A 245 13.91 -10.66 -12.07
C ASN A 245 12.78 -11.44 -11.38
N TYR A 246 13.14 -12.57 -10.77
CA TYR A 246 12.21 -13.44 -10.05
C TYR A 246 12.56 -13.51 -8.58
N TRP A 247 11.53 -13.50 -7.76
CA TRP A 247 11.63 -13.87 -6.36
C TRP A 247 11.53 -15.38 -6.22
N THR A 248 12.36 -15.93 -5.35
CA THR A 248 12.31 -17.34 -4.92
C THR A 248 12.07 -17.35 -3.42
N PHE A 249 11.22 -18.27 -2.98
CA PHE A 249 10.91 -18.36 -1.55
C PHE A 249 12.10 -18.87 -0.77
N ASP A 250 12.48 -18.12 0.27
CA ASP A 250 13.53 -18.50 1.18
C ASP A 250 12.92 -19.14 2.43
N GLU A 251 13.14 -20.44 2.63
CA GLU A 251 12.56 -21.18 3.76
C GLU A 251 13.34 -20.99 5.06
N ARG A 252 14.51 -20.35 5.01
CA ARG A 252 15.36 -20.15 6.18
C ARG A 252 14.65 -19.25 7.18
N GLU A 253 14.76 -19.58 8.46
CA GLU A 253 14.25 -18.76 9.57
C GLU A 253 14.81 -17.33 9.51
N LEU A 254 16.07 -17.21 9.11
CA LEU A 254 16.80 -15.94 9.00
C LEU A 254 16.44 -15.10 7.76
N SER A 255 15.54 -15.59 6.90
CA SER A 255 15.15 -14.90 5.67
C SER A 255 14.52 -13.53 5.91
N LEU A 256 14.02 -13.26 7.12
CA LEU A 256 13.47 -11.98 7.53
C LEU A 256 14.33 -11.23 8.55
N ASP A 257 15.55 -11.68 8.84
CA ASP A 257 16.41 -11.03 9.84
C ASP A 257 16.73 -9.58 9.48
N TYR A 258 16.71 -9.24 8.19
CA TYR A 258 16.87 -7.85 7.76
C TYR A 258 15.72 -6.93 8.17
N LEU A 259 14.60 -7.46 8.66
CA LEU A 259 13.53 -6.67 9.30
C LEU A 259 13.91 -6.22 10.71
N LEU A 260 14.88 -6.89 11.33
CA LEU A 260 15.37 -6.51 12.64
C LEU A 260 16.18 -5.21 12.52
N PRO A 261 16.16 -4.34 13.55
CA PRO A 261 17.08 -3.23 13.62
C PRO A 261 18.52 -3.78 13.57
N ASP A 262 19.41 -3.09 12.86
CA ASP A 262 20.84 -3.40 12.96
C ASP A 262 21.24 -3.23 14.44
N ASP A 263 22.01 -4.16 15.02
CA ASP A 263 22.36 -4.14 16.45
C ASP A 263 23.04 -2.81 16.88
N ASP A 264 23.67 -2.10 15.94
CA ASP A 264 24.29 -0.80 16.14
C ASP A 264 23.30 0.39 16.22
N ALA A 265 22.03 0.19 15.84
CA ALA A 265 20.99 1.24 15.81
C ALA A 265 20.33 1.48 17.18
N GLN A 266 20.61 0.67 18.20
CA GLN A 266 20.06 0.84 19.56
C GLN A 266 20.69 2.01 20.35
N GLY A 267 21.63 2.75 19.77
CA GLY A 267 22.38 3.83 20.43
C GLY A 267 21.85 5.26 20.24
N VAL A 268 20.77 5.48 19.47
CA VAL A 268 20.21 6.83 19.24
C VAL A 268 18.71 6.82 19.50
N ALA A 269 18.35 7.07 20.76
CA ALA A 269 17.01 7.39 21.21
C ALA A 269 17.00 8.82 21.79
#